data_AF-A0A955R8Z8-F1
#
_entry.id   AF-A0A955R8Z8-F1
#
_cell.length_a   1.000
_cell.length_b   1.000
_cell.length_c   1.000
_cell.angle_alpha   90.00
_cell.angle_beta   90.00
_cell.angle_gamma   90.00
#
_symmetry.space_group_name_H-M   'P 1'
#
loop_
_entity.id
_entity.type
_entity.pdbx_description
1 polymer ?
#
loop_
_entity_poly.entity_id
_entity_poly.type
_entity_poly.pdbx_seq_one_letter_code
_entity_poly.pdbx_strand_id
1 'polypeptide(L)'
;MLGARAVTLLALACARPVALDAGTPPGSHSGTPVTTDPGVVELVDVAAWTVLDPADDPGGGLDGTPCTPLDYGPEDAGFEVRTEACDGAVFEQPLLAGLESGDRVGVGLSHLDLWSADPDATAELSLWLGDEPLWSVVLALPTEAGVIDDEVSAPLAVDAGSPIRFRVRNHGRNSYDLAWVRRLSAAP
;
A
#
# COMPACT_ATOMS: atom_id res chain seq x y z
N MET A 1 69.64 -14.13 25.74
CA MET A 1 70.38 -12.95 26.23
C MET A 1 69.86 -11.72 25.50
N LEU A 2 69.62 -10.68 26.29
CA LEU A 2 69.28 -9.27 26.04
C LEU A 2 69.13 -8.74 24.61
N GLY A 3 68.15 -7.83 24.45
CA GLY A 3 68.18 -6.84 23.37
C GLY A 3 66.97 -5.93 23.20
N ALA A 4 66.31 -5.48 24.27
CA ALA A 4 65.26 -4.46 24.16
C ALA A 4 65.87 -3.10 23.73
N ARG A 5 65.42 -2.54 22.61
CA ARG A 5 65.73 -1.15 22.22
C ARG A 5 64.53 -0.26 22.49
N ALA A 6 64.73 0.65 23.46
CA ALA A 6 63.84 1.76 23.75
C ALA A 6 63.86 2.78 22.61
N VAL A 7 62.68 3.27 22.22
CA VAL A 7 62.54 4.46 21.38
C VAL A 7 61.79 5.50 22.21
N THR A 8 62.45 6.64 22.35
CA THR A 8 62.10 7.80 23.14
C THR A 8 60.82 8.50 22.64
N LEU A 9 59.91 8.79 23.56
CA LEU A 9 58.75 9.66 23.35
C LEU A 9 59.20 11.10 23.07
N LEU A 10 58.70 11.67 21.97
CA LEU A 10 58.70 13.12 21.75
C LEU A 10 57.37 13.67 22.27
N ALA A 11 57.42 14.41 23.39
CA ALA A 11 56.27 15.12 23.93
C ALA A 11 55.99 16.38 23.10
N LEU A 12 54.86 16.41 22.39
CA LEU A 12 54.33 17.65 21.82
C LEU A 12 53.53 18.39 22.89
N ALA A 13 53.87 19.66 23.07
CA ALA A 13 53.24 20.58 24.00
C ALA A 13 51.85 21.04 23.53
N CYS A 14 51.06 21.42 24.53
CA CYS A 14 49.67 21.82 24.58
C CYS A 14 49.12 22.67 23.42
N ALA A 15 47.99 22.21 22.86
CA ALA A 15 46.95 23.09 22.34
C ALA A 15 45.67 22.86 23.16
N ARG A 16 45.15 23.92 23.80
CA ARG A 16 43.85 23.87 24.49
C ARG A 16 42.75 23.77 23.43
N PRO A 17 41.80 22.81 23.53
CA PRO A 17 40.61 22.87 22.70
C PRO A 17 39.78 24.10 23.11
N VAL A 18 39.48 24.94 22.12
CA VAL A 18 38.43 25.96 22.22
C VAL A 18 37.11 25.21 22.36
N ALA A 19 36.34 25.51 23.40
CA ALA A 19 34.98 25.01 23.53
C ALA A 19 34.15 25.58 22.37
N LEU A 20 33.75 24.73 21.43
CA LEU A 20 32.69 25.03 20.48
C LEU A 20 31.38 25.04 21.29
N ASP A 21 30.81 26.23 21.40
CA ASP A 21 29.45 26.43 21.87
C ASP A 21 28.52 25.56 21.01
N ALA A 22 27.84 24.61 21.66
CA ALA A 22 26.87 23.76 21.00
C ALA A 22 25.66 24.63 20.68
N GLY A 23 25.69 25.26 19.50
CA GLY A 23 24.55 25.97 18.95
C GLY A 23 23.32 25.07 19.01
N THR A 24 22.28 25.59 19.67
CA THR A 24 20.94 25.01 19.75
C THR A 24 20.51 24.46 18.39
N PRO A 25 20.11 23.18 18.28
CA PRO A 25 19.61 22.65 17.02
C PRO A 25 18.36 23.44 16.58
N PRO A 26 18.25 23.79 15.29
CA PRO A 26 17.09 24.50 14.78
C PRO A 26 15.85 23.61 14.90
N GLY A 27 14.77 24.21 15.43
CA GLY A 27 13.39 23.86 15.13
C GLY A 27 13.02 22.39 15.36
N SER A 28 12.69 22.06 16.61
CA SER A 28 11.71 21.01 16.86
C SER A 28 10.44 21.38 16.08
N HIS A 29 10.27 20.80 14.90
CA HIS A 29 8.96 20.77 14.25
C HIS A 29 8.06 19.97 15.17
N SER A 30 7.32 20.68 16.02
CA SER A 30 6.14 20.16 16.69
C SER A 30 5.18 19.77 15.57
N GLY A 31 5.34 18.54 15.07
CA GLY A 31 4.30 17.89 14.30
C GLY A 31 3.08 17.87 15.21
N THR A 32 2.09 18.70 14.89
CA THR A 32 0.76 18.53 15.46
C THR A 32 0.41 17.07 15.26
N PRO A 33 0.07 16.31 16.32
CA PRO A 33 -0.44 14.97 16.11
C PRO A 33 -1.60 15.09 15.15
N VAL A 34 -1.50 14.43 14.00
CA VAL A 34 -2.62 14.28 13.09
C VAL A 34 -3.67 13.55 13.90
N THR A 35 -4.71 14.27 14.34
CA THR A 35 -5.86 13.66 14.97
C THR A 35 -6.49 12.79 13.89
N THR A 36 -6.23 11.49 13.93
CA THR A 36 -7.05 10.51 13.23
C THR A 36 -8.48 10.76 13.69
N ASP A 37 -9.35 11.09 12.74
CA ASP A 37 -10.79 11.20 13.00
C ASP A 37 -11.20 9.94 13.77
N PRO A 38 -11.70 10.06 15.01
CA PRO A 38 -11.93 8.92 15.90
C PRO A 38 -12.93 7.90 15.33
N GLY A 39 -13.58 8.21 14.22
CA GLY A 39 -14.48 7.32 13.53
C GLY A 39 -13.93 6.64 12.27
N VAL A 40 -12.70 6.92 11.84
CA VAL A 40 -12.07 6.23 10.71
C VAL A 40 -11.17 5.10 11.23
N VAL A 41 -11.42 3.88 10.77
CA VAL A 41 -10.63 2.70 11.13
C VAL A 41 -10.01 2.10 9.86
N GLU A 42 -8.69 2.04 9.80
CA GLU A 42 -7.98 1.36 8.71
C GLU A 42 -8.29 -0.14 8.72
N LEU A 43 -8.55 -0.70 7.54
CA LEU A 43 -8.88 -2.12 7.37
C LEU A 43 -7.72 -2.92 6.77
N VAL A 44 -6.76 -2.25 6.13
CA VAL A 44 -5.62 -2.85 5.43
C VAL A 44 -4.30 -2.15 5.79
N ASP A 45 -3.21 -2.90 5.73
CA ASP A 45 -1.84 -2.39 5.73
C ASP A 45 -1.27 -2.50 4.32
N VAL A 46 -0.84 -1.38 3.75
CA VAL A 46 -0.25 -1.29 2.41
C VAL A 46 0.94 -2.24 2.22
N ALA A 47 1.70 -2.52 3.28
CA ALA A 47 2.86 -3.41 3.21
C ALA A 47 2.53 -4.90 3.38
N ALA A 48 1.29 -5.26 3.73
CA ALA A 48 0.91 -6.62 4.09
C ALA A 48 0.28 -7.43 2.94
N TRP A 49 0.06 -6.82 1.77
CA TRP A 49 -0.48 -7.52 0.61
C TRP A 49 0.47 -8.61 0.11
N THR A 50 -0.08 -9.80 -0.11
CA THR A 50 0.64 -10.93 -0.70
C THR A 50 -0.13 -11.44 -1.90
N VAL A 51 0.58 -11.85 -2.96
CA VAL A 51 -0.09 -12.42 -4.15
C VAL A 51 -0.71 -13.77 -3.80
N LEU A 52 -1.97 -13.95 -4.20
CA LEU A 52 -2.71 -15.19 -4.05
C LEU A 52 -2.50 -16.07 -5.29
N ASP A 53 -2.54 -17.40 -5.14
CA ASP A 53 -2.50 -18.31 -6.27
C ASP A 53 -3.74 -18.06 -7.16
N PRO A 54 -3.61 -17.93 -8.49
CA PRO A 54 -4.76 -17.78 -9.38
C PRO A 54 -5.82 -18.87 -9.23
N ALA A 55 -5.45 -20.07 -8.78
CA ALA A 55 -6.40 -21.15 -8.49
C ALA A 55 -7.34 -20.86 -7.30
N ASP A 56 -6.95 -19.93 -6.44
CA ASP A 56 -7.68 -19.49 -5.25
C ASP A 56 -8.41 -18.14 -5.48
N ASP A 57 -8.44 -17.61 -6.72
CA ASP A 57 -9.18 -16.38 -7.07
C ASP A 57 -10.70 -16.57 -6.87
N PRO A 58 -11.34 -15.84 -5.93
CA PRO A 58 -12.78 -15.97 -5.69
C PRO A 58 -13.64 -15.51 -6.88
N GLY A 59 -13.13 -14.59 -7.71
CA GLY A 59 -13.82 -14.12 -8.91
C GLY A 59 -13.63 -15.02 -10.13
N GLY A 60 -12.61 -15.88 -10.10
CA GLY A 60 -12.14 -16.67 -11.23
C GLY A 60 -11.77 -15.82 -12.46
N GLY A 61 -11.39 -16.48 -13.56
CA GLY A 61 -11.20 -15.80 -14.85
C GLY A 61 -10.09 -14.74 -14.86
N LEU A 62 -9.06 -14.92 -14.02
CA LEU A 62 -7.73 -14.39 -14.27
C LEU A 62 -7.02 -15.32 -15.25
N ASP A 63 -7.26 -15.06 -16.53
CA ASP A 63 -6.55 -15.70 -17.63
C ASP A 63 -5.38 -14.83 -18.07
N GLY A 64 -4.32 -15.45 -18.61
CA GLY A 64 -3.20 -14.74 -19.22
C GLY A 64 -1.88 -14.85 -18.44
N THR A 65 -1.07 -13.79 -18.54
CA THR A 65 0.27 -13.73 -17.98
C THR A 65 0.19 -13.33 -16.50
N PRO A 66 0.68 -14.17 -15.55
CA PRO A 66 0.64 -13.85 -14.13
C PRO A 66 1.63 -12.74 -13.79
N CYS A 67 1.27 -11.89 -12.82
CA CYS A 67 2.18 -10.87 -12.32
C CYS A 67 3.34 -11.48 -11.51
N THR A 68 4.51 -10.84 -11.61
CA THR A 68 5.71 -11.19 -10.86
C THR A 68 5.93 -10.19 -9.72
N PRO A 69 6.81 -10.47 -8.74
CA PRO A 69 7.13 -9.52 -7.67
C PRO A 69 7.73 -8.17 -8.12
N LEU A 70 7.99 -7.95 -9.41
CA LEU A 70 8.40 -6.66 -9.96
C LEU A 70 7.21 -5.79 -10.40
N ASP A 71 6.03 -6.39 -10.49
CA ASP A 71 4.81 -5.80 -11.06
C ASP A 71 3.85 -5.29 -9.97
N TYR A 72 4.19 -5.47 -8.69
CA TYR A 72 3.36 -4.98 -7.59
C TYR A 72 4.20 -4.73 -6.34
N GLY A 73 3.65 -3.92 -5.43
CA GLY A 73 4.24 -3.70 -4.12
C GLY A 73 3.86 -2.35 -3.54
N PRO A 74 4.34 -2.06 -2.32
CA PRO A 74 4.19 -0.74 -1.73
C PRO A 74 4.91 0.33 -2.56
N GLU A 75 4.19 1.38 -2.95
CA GLU A 75 4.75 2.59 -3.55
C GLU A 75 4.19 3.81 -2.83
N ASP A 76 5.07 4.71 -2.39
CA ASP A 76 4.72 5.85 -1.54
C ASP A 76 3.83 5.48 -0.33
N ALA A 77 2.53 5.77 -0.40
CA ALA A 77 1.55 5.53 0.65
C ALA A 77 0.47 4.51 0.27
N GLY A 78 0.60 3.85 -0.87
CA GLY A 78 -0.37 2.89 -1.40
C GLY A 78 0.27 1.61 -1.91
N PHE A 79 -0.58 0.66 -2.30
CA PHE A 79 -0.18 -0.60 -2.90
C PHE A 79 -0.37 -0.52 -4.41
N GLU A 80 0.74 -0.49 -5.15
CA GLU A 80 0.76 -0.36 -6.60
C GLU A 80 0.64 -1.74 -7.26
N VAL A 81 -0.15 -1.81 -8.33
CA VAL A 81 -0.22 -2.93 -9.27
C VAL A 81 0.01 -2.39 -10.68
N ARG A 82 1.12 -2.82 -11.27
CA ARG A 82 1.58 -2.54 -12.62
C ARG A 82 1.29 -3.73 -13.52
N THR A 83 0.74 -3.45 -14.70
CA THR A 83 0.23 -4.47 -15.64
C THR A 83 0.93 -4.38 -16.99
N GLU A 84 2.11 -3.73 -17.06
CA GLU A 84 2.87 -3.67 -18.30
C GLU A 84 3.32 -5.03 -18.82
N ALA A 85 3.50 -6.00 -17.92
CA ALA A 85 4.00 -7.34 -18.21
C ALA A 85 3.07 -8.47 -17.74
N CYS A 86 1.89 -8.16 -17.20
CA CYS A 86 0.91 -9.14 -16.71
C CYS A 86 -0.53 -8.66 -16.91
N ASP A 87 -1.47 -9.61 -16.91
CA ASP A 87 -2.89 -9.34 -17.18
C ASP A 87 -3.71 -9.12 -15.87
N GLY A 88 -3.08 -9.30 -14.70
CA GLY A 88 -3.73 -9.12 -13.41
C GLY A 88 -3.27 -10.11 -12.34
N ALA A 89 -3.75 -9.88 -11.12
CA ALA A 89 -3.49 -10.72 -9.96
C ALA A 89 -4.55 -10.49 -8.87
N VAL A 90 -4.64 -11.44 -7.94
CA VAL A 90 -5.32 -11.25 -6.66
C VAL A 90 -4.26 -11.11 -5.57
N PHE A 91 -4.49 -10.18 -4.66
CA PHE A 91 -3.68 -9.96 -3.49
C PHE A 91 -4.53 -10.19 -2.24
N GLU A 92 -3.97 -10.79 -1.21
CA GLU A 92 -4.66 -11.07 0.05
C GLU A 92 -3.85 -10.55 1.23
N GLN A 93 -4.57 -10.07 2.24
CA GLN A 93 -4.05 -9.86 3.58
C GLN A 93 -5.16 -10.08 4.64
N PRO A 94 -4.81 -10.27 5.92
CA PRO A 94 -5.77 -10.27 7.00
C PRO A 94 -6.32 -8.86 7.25
N LEU A 95 -7.63 -8.73 7.47
CA LEU A 95 -8.25 -7.48 7.92
C LEU A 95 -7.63 -7.00 9.25
N LEU A 96 -7.31 -5.71 9.35
CA LEU A 96 -6.81 -5.10 10.58
C LEU A 96 -7.90 -4.97 11.67
N ALA A 97 -9.16 -4.84 11.26
CA ALA A 97 -10.32 -4.77 12.13
C ALA A 97 -11.51 -5.51 11.52
N GLY A 98 -12.39 -6.03 12.39
CA GLY A 98 -13.63 -6.66 11.95
C GLY A 98 -14.64 -5.64 11.45
N LEU A 99 -15.55 -6.11 10.60
CA LEU A 99 -16.68 -5.37 10.06
C LEU A 99 -17.98 -6.00 10.54
N GLU A 100 -18.98 -5.17 10.81
CA GLU A 100 -20.36 -5.60 10.95
C GLU A 100 -21.09 -5.45 9.61
N SER A 101 -22.15 -6.24 9.39
CA SER A 101 -23.00 -6.06 8.21
C SER A 101 -23.62 -4.66 8.22
N GLY A 102 -23.50 -3.95 7.10
CA GLY A 102 -23.94 -2.56 6.96
C GLY A 102 -22.93 -1.50 7.40
N ASP A 103 -21.76 -1.89 7.96
CA ASP A 103 -20.66 -0.94 8.17
C ASP A 103 -20.31 -0.25 6.85
N ARG A 104 -20.02 1.04 6.89
CA ARG A 104 -19.64 1.80 5.70
C ARG A 104 -18.16 1.67 5.49
N VAL A 105 -17.77 1.19 4.31
CA VAL A 105 -16.40 0.99 3.90
C VAL A 105 -16.10 1.98 2.79
N GLY A 106 -15.13 2.84 3.01
CA GLY A 106 -14.55 3.68 1.98
C GLY A 106 -13.37 2.98 1.30
N VAL A 107 -13.20 3.25 0.01
CA VAL A 107 -12.11 2.75 -0.82
C VAL A 107 -11.46 3.93 -1.54
N GLY A 108 -10.16 4.13 -1.30
CA GLY A 108 -9.35 5.11 -2.00
C GLY A 108 -8.40 4.45 -2.96
N LEU A 109 -8.58 4.71 -4.25
CA LEU A 109 -7.75 4.18 -5.32
C LEU A 109 -7.41 5.30 -6.30
N SER A 110 -6.22 5.26 -6.89
CA SER A 110 -5.88 6.12 -8.02
C SER A 110 -5.27 5.32 -9.17
N HIS A 111 -5.28 5.91 -10.36
CA HIS A 111 -4.62 5.35 -11.51
C HIS A 111 -4.09 6.45 -12.42
N LEU A 112 -3.03 6.14 -13.16
CA LEU A 112 -2.52 6.99 -14.23
C LEU A 112 -3.40 6.87 -15.49
N ASP A 113 -3.00 7.53 -16.58
CA ASP A 113 -3.65 7.33 -17.88
C ASP A 113 -3.67 5.84 -18.22
N LEU A 114 -4.87 5.31 -18.41
CA LEU A 114 -5.08 3.93 -18.76
C LEU A 114 -5.15 3.78 -20.27
N TRP A 115 -4.47 2.79 -20.81
CA TRP A 115 -4.35 2.61 -22.25
C TRP A 115 -4.48 1.15 -22.69
N SER A 116 -5.21 0.97 -23.79
CA SER A 116 -5.23 -0.24 -24.60
C SER A 116 -5.39 0.13 -26.07
N ALA A 117 -4.86 -0.70 -26.96
CA ALA A 117 -5.11 -0.59 -28.40
C ALA A 117 -6.47 -1.18 -28.81
N ASP A 118 -7.03 -2.04 -27.96
CA ASP A 118 -8.37 -2.61 -28.14
C ASP A 118 -9.41 -1.60 -27.60
N PRO A 119 -10.32 -1.09 -28.44
CA PRO A 119 -11.33 -0.12 -28.02
C PRO A 119 -12.40 -0.68 -27.07
N ASP A 120 -12.49 -2.01 -26.95
CA ASP A 120 -13.45 -2.69 -26.07
C ASP A 120 -12.80 -3.20 -24.78
N ALA A 121 -11.50 -2.92 -24.59
CA ALA A 121 -10.76 -3.36 -23.41
C ALA A 121 -11.24 -2.65 -22.13
N THR A 122 -11.22 -3.41 -21.03
CA THR A 122 -11.57 -2.91 -19.71
C THR A 122 -10.52 -3.29 -18.67
N ALA A 123 -10.54 -2.56 -17.56
CA ALA A 123 -9.93 -2.98 -16.31
C ALA A 123 -11.02 -3.21 -15.26
N GLU A 124 -10.88 -4.26 -14.46
CA GLU A 124 -11.77 -4.61 -13.37
C GLU A 124 -10.98 -4.67 -12.07
N LEU A 125 -11.34 -3.79 -11.13
CA LEU A 125 -10.74 -3.73 -9.81
C LEU A 125 -11.82 -4.06 -8.79
N SER A 126 -11.49 -4.90 -7.81
CA SER A 126 -12.47 -5.33 -6.80
C SER A 126 -11.83 -5.66 -5.46
N LEU A 127 -12.62 -5.47 -4.40
CA LEU A 127 -12.33 -5.93 -3.05
C LEU A 127 -13.30 -7.04 -2.66
N TRP A 128 -12.79 -8.06 -1.97
CA TRP A 128 -13.57 -9.22 -1.52
C TRP A 128 -13.31 -9.51 -0.04
N LEU A 129 -14.34 -9.93 0.67
CA LEU A 129 -14.28 -10.42 2.06
C LEU A 129 -14.46 -11.94 2.04
N GLY A 130 -13.35 -12.68 2.10
CA GLY A 130 -13.36 -14.09 1.70
C GLY A 130 -13.86 -14.24 0.26
N ASP A 131 -14.94 -14.99 0.06
CA ASP A 131 -15.50 -15.30 -1.27
C ASP A 131 -16.67 -14.37 -1.65
N GLU A 132 -16.96 -13.34 -0.84
CA GLU A 132 -18.06 -12.41 -1.07
C GLU A 132 -17.53 -11.04 -1.55
N PRO A 133 -18.06 -10.49 -2.66
CA PRO A 133 -17.58 -9.21 -3.18
C PRO A 133 -18.03 -8.06 -2.28
N LEU A 134 -17.08 -7.20 -1.91
CA LEU A 134 -17.32 -5.99 -1.12
C LEU A 134 -17.54 -4.78 -2.03
N TRP A 135 -16.66 -4.59 -3.01
CA TRP A 135 -16.66 -3.42 -3.90
C TRP A 135 -16.06 -3.81 -5.25
N SER A 136 -16.49 -3.15 -6.32
CA SER A 136 -15.89 -3.31 -7.64
C SER A 136 -16.10 -2.10 -8.51
N VAL A 137 -15.15 -1.83 -9.40
CA VAL A 137 -15.27 -0.86 -10.49
C VAL A 137 -14.77 -1.48 -11.80
N VAL A 138 -15.42 -1.08 -12.90
CA VAL A 138 -14.99 -1.41 -14.27
C VAL A 138 -14.63 -0.11 -14.98
N LEU A 139 -13.41 -0.01 -15.49
CA LEU A 139 -12.89 1.14 -16.21
C LEU A 139 -12.74 0.79 -17.69
N ALA A 140 -13.28 1.61 -18.58
CA ALA A 140 -13.04 1.49 -20.02
C ALA A 140 -11.59 1.88 -20.34
N LEU A 141 -11.01 1.29 -21.39
CA LEU A 141 -9.67 1.62 -21.86
C LEU A 141 -9.77 2.15 -23.31
N PRO A 142 -9.19 3.32 -23.63
CA PRO A 142 -8.41 4.20 -22.75
C PRO A 142 -9.27 5.09 -21.84
N THR A 143 -8.70 5.52 -20.70
CA THR A 143 -9.29 6.50 -19.78
C THR A 143 -8.18 7.39 -19.19
N GLU A 144 -8.42 8.70 -19.03
CA GLU A 144 -7.46 9.61 -18.39
C GLU A 144 -7.23 9.28 -16.92
N ALA A 145 -6.09 9.70 -16.35
CA ALA A 145 -5.77 9.52 -14.94
C ALA A 145 -6.92 9.97 -14.01
N GLY A 146 -7.14 9.20 -12.94
CA GLY A 146 -8.30 9.35 -12.08
C GLY A 146 -8.04 8.99 -10.63
N VAL A 147 -8.91 9.50 -9.76
CA VAL A 147 -9.01 9.12 -8.35
C VAL A 147 -10.42 8.59 -8.11
N ILE A 148 -10.48 7.46 -7.43
CA ILE A 148 -11.70 6.80 -7.00
C ILE A 148 -11.74 6.90 -5.47
N ASP A 149 -12.81 7.49 -4.96
CA ASP A 149 -13.11 7.64 -3.54
C ASP A 149 -14.57 7.21 -3.37
N ASP A 150 -14.75 5.90 -3.23
CA ASP A 150 -16.05 5.25 -3.22
C ASP A 150 -16.42 4.79 -1.81
N GLU A 151 -17.72 4.72 -1.53
CA GLU A 151 -18.26 4.19 -0.29
C GLU A 151 -19.25 3.05 -0.58
N VAL A 152 -19.10 1.93 0.13
CA VAL A 152 -19.98 0.76 0.04
C VAL A 152 -20.40 0.30 1.44
N SER A 153 -21.51 -0.41 1.55
CA SER A 153 -21.91 -1.08 2.80
C SER A 153 -21.38 -2.51 2.83
N ALA A 154 -20.74 -2.91 3.94
CA ALA A 154 -20.26 -4.26 4.13
C ALA A 154 -21.40 -5.28 4.04
N PRO A 155 -21.35 -6.28 3.14
CA PRO A 155 -22.46 -7.19 2.90
C PRO A 155 -22.68 -8.18 4.05
N LEU A 156 -21.62 -8.53 4.78
CA LEU A 156 -21.65 -9.44 5.92
C LEU A 156 -20.75 -8.94 7.06
N ALA A 157 -20.96 -9.51 8.24
CA ALA A 157 -20.05 -9.35 9.36
C ALA A 157 -18.86 -10.32 9.20
N VAL A 158 -17.65 -9.82 9.45
CA VAL A 158 -16.40 -10.59 9.44
C VAL A 158 -15.50 -10.15 10.59
N ASP A 159 -14.81 -11.10 11.21
CA ASP A 159 -13.90 -10.82 12.31
C ASP A 159 -12.60 -10.19 11.80
N ALA A 160 -11.90 -9.45 12.67
CA ALA A 160 -10.52 -9.04 12.41
C ALA A 160 -9.64 -10.27 12.10
N GLY A 161 -8.73 -10.13 11.15
CA GLY A 161 -7.90 -11.23 10.65
C GLY A 161 -8.56 -12.10 9.58
N SER A 162 -9.86 -11.90 9.28
CA SER A 162 -10.47 -12.52 8.09
C SER A 162 -9.81 -12.01 6.82
N PRO A 163 -9.71 -12.83 5.75
CA PRO A 163 -9.05 -12.41 4.52
C PRO A 163 -9.85 -11.30 3.82
N ILE A 164 -9.14 -10.23 3.45
CA ILE A 164 -9.58 -9.26 2.45
C ILE A 164 -8.69 -9.42 1.22
N ARG A 165 -9.32 -9.43 0.04
CA ARG A 165 -8.61 -9.62 -1.24
C ARG A 165 -8.80 -8.42 -2.13
N PHE A 166 -7.72 -7.94 -2.74
CA PHE A 166 -7.74 -6.94 -3.81
C PHE A 166 -7.43 -7.63 -5.13
N ARG A 167 -8.37 -7.58 -6.07
CA ARG A 167 -8.25 -8.24 -7.37
C ARG A 167 -8.19 -7.19 -8.47
N VAL A 168 -7.19 -7.32 -9.33
CA VAL A 168 -7.00 -6.52 -10.55
C VAL A 168 -7.03 -7.47 -11.74
N ARG A 169 -7.93 -7.21 -12.69
CA ARG A 169 -7.89 -7.80 -14.04
C ARG A 169 -7.79 -6.65 -15.03
N ASN A 170 -6.85 -6.71 -15.96
CA ASN A 170 -6.57 -5.60 -16.85
C ASN A 170 -6.23 -6.06 -18.27
N HIS A 171 -6.78 -5.38 -19.26
CA HIS A 171 -6.50 -5.61 -20.69
C HIS A 171 -5.66 -4.46 -21.27
N GLY A 172 -4.45 -4.23 -20.74
CA GLY A 172 -3.59 -3.11 -21.14
C GLY A 172 -2.29 -2.99 -20.36
N ARG A 173 -1.61 -1.84 -20.51
CA ARG A 173 -0.35 -1.54 -19.80
C ARG A 173 -0.58 -0.36 -18.86
N ASN A 174 -0.95 -0.68 -17.63
CA ASN A 174 -1.53 0.29 -16.70
C ASN A 174 -0.95 0.16 -15.28
N SER A 175 -1.10 1.21 -14.47
CA SER A 175 -0.78 1.22 -13.04
C SER A 175 -1.99 1.68 -12.21
N TYR A 176 -2.21 1.00 -11.09
CA TYR A 176 -3.26 1.26 -10.11
C TYR A 176 -2.65 1.30 -8.71
N ASP A 177 -3.00 2.31 -7.92
CA ASP A 177 -2.53 2.48 -6.55
C ASP A 177 -3.71 2.42 -5.57
N LEU A 178 -3.77 1.36 -4.77
CA LEU A 178 -4.75 1.23 -3.68
C LEU A 178 -4.18 1.91 -2.42
N ALA A 179 -4.58 3.15 -2.21
CA ALA A 179 -4.07 3.98 -1.12
C ALA A 179 -4.64 3.59 0.24
N TRP A 180 -5.94 3.30 0.33
CA TRP A 180 -6.57 2.95 1.61
C TRP A 180 -7.90 2.20 1.43
N VAL A 181 -8.21 1.39 2.45
CA VAL A 181 -9.53 0.76 2.66
C VAL A 181 -9.88 0.97 4.12
N ARG A 182 -11.01 1.64 4.39
CA ARG A 182 -11.33 2.15 5.72
C ARG A 182 -12.77 1.88 6.08
N ARG A 183 -13.04 1.48 7.32
CA ARG A 183 -14.37 1.63 7.89
C ARG A 183 -14.56 3.08 8.30
N LEU A 184 -15.65 3.67 7.82
CA LEU A 184 -16.09 5.01 8.15
C LEU A 184 -17.11 4.93 9.28
N SER A 185 -17.00 5.82 10.26
CA SER A 185 -18.02 5.98 11.29
C SER A 185 -19.36 6.29 10.66
N ALA A 186 -20.44 5.84 11.30
CA ALA A 186 -21.79 6.24 10.93
C ALA A 186 -21.89 7.77 10.82
N ALA A 187 -22.60 8.26 9.80
CA ALA A 187 -22.88 9.68 9.69
C ALA A 187 -23.66 10.10 10.95
N PRO A 188 -23.36 11.27 11.52
CA PRO A 188 -24.04 11.76 12.72
C PRO A 188 -25.55 11.88 12.53
#